data_AF-A0A197SVL1-F1
#
_entry.id   AF-A0A197SVL1-F1
#
_cell.length_a   1.000
_cell.length_b   1.000
_cell.length_c   1.000
_cell.angle_alpha   90.00
_cell.angle_beta   90.00
_cell.angle_gamma   90.00
#
_symmetry.space_group_name_H-M   'P 1'
#
loop_
_entity.id
_entity.type
_entity.pdbx_description
1 polymer ?
#
loop_
_entity_poly.entity_id
_entity_poly.type
_entity_poly.pdbx_seq_one_letter_code
_entity_poly.pdbx_strand_id
1 'polypeptide(L)'
;MVHFHSDYAADLHLTHPAIERLLPELRRSSAIRVTPGSAWLTVLLDCDADVELLLSLVSVALKAHGDARQRHPGPPCEWYGSAVPAPRATVGAGAGAAPTATPHGLVPAARRAMGRLIPHGHKPD
;
A
#
# COMPACT_ATOMS: atom_id res chain seq x y z
N MET A 1 -4.09 10.64 4.87
CA MET A 1 -4.99 10.03 5.86
C MET A 1 -5.68 11.15 6.62
N VAL A 2 -4.99 12.03 7.35
CA VAL A 2 -5.57 13.29 7.88
C VAL A 2 -4.68 14.46 7.44
N HIS A 3 -5.29 15.62 7.16
CA HIS A 3 -4.63 16.88 6.93
C HIS A 3 -5.36 17.99 7.72
N PHE A 4 -4.68 18.64 8.65
CA PHE A 4 -5.26 19.73 9.43
C PHE A 4 -5.08 21.05 8.67
N HIS A 5 -6.19 21.74 8.40
CA HIS A 5 -6.17 23.05 7.72
C HIS A 5 -6.12 24.21 8.71
N SER A 6 -6.69 24.02 9.90
CA SER A 6 -6.68 24.96 11.03
C SER A 6 -7.05 24.22 12.31
N ASP A 7 -7.17 24.95 13.43
CA ASP A 7 -7.70 24.39 14.68
C ASP A 7 -9.16 23.94 14.58
N TYR A 8 -9.88 24.37 13.53
CA TYR A 8 -11.32 24.14 13.35
C TYR A 8 -11.66 23.20 12.20
N ALA A 9 -10.68 22.71 11.44
CA ALA A 9 -10.97 21.89 10.27
C ALA A 9 -9.85 20.91 9.93
N ALA A 10 -10.23 19.67 9.66
CA ALA A 10 -9.34 18.62 9.19
C ALA A 10 -9.95 17.85 8.02
N ASP A 11 -9.16 17.64 6.97
CA ASP A 11 -9.51 16.75 5.88
C ASP A 11 -9.03 15.33 6.16
N LEU A 12 -9.93 14.36 6.02
CA LEU A 12 -9.67 12.93 6.17
C LEU A 12 -9.83 12.23 4.81
N HIS A 13 -8.82 11.45 4.45
CA HIS A 13 -8.82 10.62 3.26
C HIS A 13 -9.30 9.20 3.59
N LEU A 14 -10.44 8.83 3.03
CA LEU A 14 -11.02 7.48 3.11
C LEU A 14 -10.99 6.81 1.74
N THR A 15 -10.95 5.47 1.72
CA THR A 15 -11.14 4.72 0.47
C THR A 15 -12.58 4.88 -0.02
N HIS A 16 -12.82 4.84 -1.33
CA HIS A 16 -14.19 4.89 -1.88
C HIS A 16 -15.16 3.88 -1.24
N PRO A 17 -14.77 2.59 -1.04
CA PRO A 17 -15.64 1.62 -0.36
C PRO A 17 -15.95 2.00 1.10
N ALA A 18 -15.01 2.64 1.80
CA ALA A 18 -15.25 3.10 3.16
C ALA A 18 -16.21 4.30 3.19
N ILE A 19 -16.09 5.23 2.24
CA ILE A 19 -17.01 6.37 2.10
C ILE A 19 -18.42 5.86 1.81
N GLU A 20 -18.60 4.99 0.83
CA GLU A 20 -19.92 4.44 0.47
C GLU A 20 -20.60 3.74 1.65
N ARG A 21 -19.84 2.93 2.40
CA ARG A 21 -20.34 2.22 3.58
C ARG A 21 -20.75 3.16 4.71
N LEU A 22 -20.02 4.26 4.91
CA LEU A 22 -20.24 5.19 6.02
C LEU A 22 -21.12 6.37 5.64
N LEU A 23 -21.40 6.59 4.35
CA LEU A 23 -22.11 7.75 3.84
C LEU A 23 -23.43 8.06 4.56
N PRO A 24 -24.28 7.06 4.91
CA PRO A 24 -25.50 7.33 5.67
C PRO A 24 -25.21 7.97 7.03
N GLU A 25 -24.19 7.46 7.74
CA GLU A 25 -23.78 7.93 9.06
C GLU A 25 -23.09 9.28 8.99
N LEU A 26 -22.20 9.46 8.00
CA LEU A 26 -21.50 10.72 7.77
C LEU A 26 -22.49 11.87 7.50
N ARG A 27 -23.58 11.59 6.79
CA ARG A 27 -24.64 12.57 6.50
C ARG A 27 -25.46 12.98 7.74
N ARG A 28 -25.45 12.20 8.82
CA ARG A 28 -26.13 12.55 10.08
C ARG A 28 -25.34 13.54 10.92
N SER A 29 -24.03 13.69 10.67
CA SER A 29 -23.18 14.62 11.40
C SER A 29 -23.10 15.98 10.73
N SER A 30 -23.46 17.03 11.47
CA SER A 30 -23.29 18.42 11.02
C SER A 30 -21.82 18.84 10.95
N ALA A 31 -20.91 18.12 11.62
CA ALA A 31 -19.48 18.37 11.58
C ALA A 31 -18.82 17.87 10.29
N ILE A 32 -19.52 17.10 9.44
CA ILE A 32 -18.91 16.48 8.27
C ILE A 32 -19.34 17.17 6.99
N ARG A 33 -18.40 17.38 6.07
CA ARG A 33 -18.62 17.80 4.69
C ARG A 33 -18.03 16.75 3.77
N VAL A 34 -18.87 16.14 2.93
CA VAL A 34 -18.43 15.17 1.93
C VAL A 34 -18.44 15.84 0.56
N THR A 35 -17.30 15.82 -0.13
CA THR A 35 -17.22 16.33 -1.51
C THR A 35 -17.57 15.22 -2.48
N PRO A 36 -18.63 15.36 -3.31
CA PRO A 36 -19.00 14.34 -4.28
C PRO A 36 -17.84 13.98 -5.22
N GLY A 37 -17.59 12.69 -5.42
CA GLY A 37 -16.51 12.19 -6.28
C GLY A 37 -15.10 12.30 -5.68
N SER A 38 -14.95 12.87 -4.49
CA SER A 38 -13.66 12.94 -3.78
C SER A 38 -13.54 11.81 -2.76
N ALA A 39 -12.30 11.34 -2.57
CA ALA A 39 -11.91 10.45 -1.48
C ALA A 39 -11.62 11.22 -0.16
N TRP A 40 -11.78 12.54 -0.19
CA TRP A 40 -11.56 13.43 0.95
C TRP A 40 -12.89 13.92 1.51
N LEU A 41 -12.98 13.91 2.84
CA LEU A 41 -14.05 14.51 3.61
C LEU A 41 -13.46 15.52 4.59
N THR A 42 -14.17 16.61 4.86
CA THR A 42 -13.75 17.60 5.84
C THR A 42 -14.55 17.39 7.13
N VAL A 43 -13.85 17.41 8.27
CA VAL A 43 -14.43 17.40 9.62
C VAL A 43 -14.20 18.79 10.22
N LEU A 44 -15.29 19.44 10.62
CA LEU A 44 -15.28 20.67 11.40
C LEU A 44 -15.05 20.31 12.87
N LEU A 45 -14.15 21.03 13.53
CA LEU A 45 -13.68 20.77 14.89
C LEU A 45 -14.15 21.90 15.82
N ASP A 46 -15.47 22.00 15.99
CA ASP A 46 -16.09 23.08 16.77
C ASP A 46 -16.17 22.73 18.27
N CYS A 47 -16.14 21.44 18.62
CA CYS A 47 -16.16 20.97 20.00
C CYS A 47 -15.36 19.67 20.21
N ASP A 48 -15.14 19.31 21.48
CA ASP A 48 -14.39 18.09 21.86
C ASP A 48 -15.00 16.82 21.25
N ALA A 49 -16.33 16.76 21.10
CA ALA A 49 -16.99 15.63 20.47
C ALA A 49 -16.61 15.46 18.99
N ASP A 50 -16.30 16.55 18.29
CA ASP A 50 -15.86 16.51 16.89
C ASP A 50 -14.42 15.98 16.77
N VAL A 51 -13.58 16.26 17.76
CA VAL A 51 -12.24 15.69 17.87
C VAL A 51 -12.32 14.18 18.09
N GLU A 52 -13.19 13.71 18.99
CA GLU A 52 -13.44 12.28 19.20
C GLU A 52 -14.01 11.58 17.96
N LEU A 53 -14.90 12.26 17.24
CA LEU A 53 -15.40 11.81 15.94
C LEU A 53 -14.27 11.67 14.92
N LEU A 54 -13.38 12.66 14.81
CA LEU A 54 -12.21 12.59 13.94
C LEU A 54 -11.32 11.40 14.29
N LEU A 55 -10.98 11.20 15.57
CA LEU A 55 -10.15 10.07 16.02
C LEU A 55 -10.79 8.71 15.70
N SER A 56 -12.10 8.60 15.86
CA SER A 56 -12.87 7.42 15.46
C SER A 56 -12.78 7.16 13.95
N LEU A 57 -12.95 8.21 13.14
CA LEU A 57 -12.85 8.10 11.69
C LEU A 57 -11.42 7.81 11.21
N VAL A 58 -10.39 8.32 11.89
CA VAL A 58 -8.98 7.97 11.62
C VAL A 58 -8.74 6.48 11.80
N SER A 59 -9.27 5.90 12.87
CA SER A 59 -9.17 4.46 13.11
C SER A 59 -9.80 3.65 11.98
N VAL A 60 -10.96 4.10 11.50
CA VAL A 60 -11.64 3.49 10.34
C VAL A 60 -10.83 3.67 9.05
N ALA A 61 -10.24 4.85 8.84
CA ALA A 61 -9.38 5.14 7.70
C ALA A 61 -8.19 4.18 7.66
N LEU A 62 -7.47 4.06 8.77
CA LEU A 62 -6.31 3.18 8.91
C LEU A 62 -6.67 1.73 8.58
N LYS A 63 -7.78 1.24 9.14
CA LYS A 63 -8.27 -0.12 8.85
C LYS A 63 -8.61 -0.29 7.37
N ALA A 64 -9.37 0.64 6.79
CA ALA A 64 -9.78 0.55 5.40
C ALA A 64 -8.60 0.59 4.42
N HIS A 65 -7.57 1.38 4.71
CA HIS A 65 -6.33 1.44 3.93
C HIS A 65 -5.50 0.15 4.08
N GLY A 66 -5.43 -0.42 5.28
CA GLY A 66 -4.82 -1.72 5.54
C GLY A 66 -5.49 -2.84 4.75
N ASP A 67 -6.82 -2.93 4.84
CA ASP A 67 -7.61 -3.94 4.11
C ASP A 67 -7.47 -3.77 2.58
N ALA A 68 -7.45 -2.53 2.08
CA ALA A 68 -7.23 -2.26 0.65
C ALA A 68 -5.85 -2.74 0.18
N ARG A 69 -4.81 -2.57 1.00
CA ARG A 69 -3.47 -3.11 0.72
C ARG A 69 -3.45 -4.64 0.74
N GLN A 70 -4.22 -5.26 1.63
CA GLN A 70 -4.32 -6.72 1.78
C GLN A 70 -5.23 -7.41 0.75
N ARG A 71 -6.04 -6.66 -0.03
CA ARG A 71 -6.81 -7.24 -1.14
C ARG A 71 -5.97 -7.74 -2.32
N HIS A 72 -4.64 -7.63 -2.27
CA HIS A 72 -3.78 -8.51 -3.07
C HIS A 72 -3.93 -9.95 -2.56
N PRO A 73 -4.23 -10.95 -3.42
CA PRO A 73 -4.46 -12.32 -2.97
C PRO A 73 -3.14 -12.96 -2.55
N GLY A 74 -2.65 -12.60 -1.36
CA GLY A 74 -1.83 -13.49 -0.56
C GLY A 74 -2.70 -14.67 -0.11
N PRO A 75 -2.11 -15.87 0.01
CA PRO A 75 -2.87 -17.06 0.38
C PRO A 75 -3.63 -16.83 1.70
N PRO A 76 -4.85 -17.38 1.83
CA PRO A 76 -5.65 -17.19 3.02
C PRO A 76 -4.97 -17.88 4.20
N CYS A 77 -4.84 -17.14 5.31
CA CYS A 77 -4.43 -17.58 6.64
C CYS A 77 -2.93 -17.86 6.87
N GLU A 78 -2.20 -16.86 7.39
CA GLU A 78 -0.87 -17.03 8.02
C GLU A 78 -0.94 -17.66 9.43
N TRP A 79 -2.10 -17.70 10.07
CA TRP A 79 -2.26 -18.28 11.42
C TRP A 79 -1.95 -19.79 11.47
N TYR A 80 -1.95 -20.47 10.31
CA TYR A 80 -1.55 -21.88 10.16
C TYR A 80 -0.30 -22.05 9.27
N GLY A 81 0.48 -20.98 9.09
CA GLY A 81 1.62 -20.93 8.17
C GLY A 81 2.99 -20.98 8.85
N SER A 82 3.09 -21.45 10.10
CA SER A 82 4.39 -21.77 10.69
C SER A 82 5.02 -22.91 9.89
N ALA A 83 5.86 -22.51 8.94
CA ALA A 83 6.60 -23.35 8.04
C ALA A 83 7.13 -24.59 8.75
N VAL A 84 6.61 -25.76 8.37
CA VAL A 84 7.39 -26.99 8.50
C VAL A 84 8.64 -26.77 7.65
N PRO A 85 9.86 -26.82 8.21
CA PRO A 85 11.06 -26.82 7.40
C PRO A 85 11.00 -28.06 6.52
N ALA A 86 11.05 -27.88 5.20
CA ALA A 86 11.21 -29.00 4.28
C ALA A 86 12.44 -29.83 4.73
N PRO A 87 12.34 -31.17 4.87
CA PRO A 87 13.51 -31.97 5.20
C PRO A 87 14.52 -31.77 4.07
N ARG A 88 15.74 -31.34 4.43
CA ARG A 88 16.87 -31.27 3.51
C ARG A 88 17.00 -32.64 2.86
N ALA A 89 16.86 -32.69 1.55
CA ALA A 89 17.23 -33.87 0.79
C ALA A 89 18.68 -34.24 1.16
N THR A 90 18.85 -35.41 1.77
CA THR A 90 20.15 -36.00 2.01
C THR A 90 20.78 -36.32 0.66
N VAL A 91 21.70 -35.49 0.20
CA VAL A 91 22.63 -35.85 -0.87
C VAL A 91 23.68 -36.78 -0.26
N GLY A 92 23.56 -38.07 -0.58
CA GLY A 92 24.59 -39.10 -0.38
C GLY A 92 24.42 -40.14 -1.49
N ALA A 93 25.12 -39.96 -2.61
CA ALA A 93 26.37 -40.67 -2.91
C ALA A 93 26.13 -42.06 -3.54
N GLY A 94 26.19 -42.11 -4.86
CA GLY A 94 26.33 -43.33 -5.66
C GLY A 94 27.25 -43.03 -6.83
N ALA A 95 28.44 -43.63 -6.79
CA ALA A 95 29.59 -43.39 -7.65
C ALA A 95 29.40 -43.81 -9.12
N GLY A 96 30.14 -43.19 -10.03
CA GLY A 96 30.34 -43.74 -11.38
C GLY A 96 30.98 -42.80 -12.40
N ALA A 97 32.32 -42.78 -12.42
CA ALA A 97 33.18 -42.62 -13.59
C ALA A 97 33.21 -41.29 -14.39
N ALA A 98 34.37 -40.62 -14.29
CA ALA A 98 34.98 -39.76 -15.32
C ALA A 98 35.41 -40.61 -16.54
N PRO A 99 35.85 -40.08 -17.73
CA PRO A 99 36.68 -38.86 -17.84
C PRO A 99 36.58 -37.98 -19.12
N THR A 100 37.31 -36.86 -19.04
CA THR A 100 38.04 -36.11 -20.11
C THR A 100 37.28 -35.35 -21.20
N ALA A 101 37.34 -34.01 -21.17
CA ALA A 101 38.21 -33.18 -22.03
C ALA A 101 37.85 -31.66 -22.00
N THR A 102 38.81 -30.88 -21.51
CA THR A 102 39.26 -29.49 -21.84
C THR A 102 38.29 -28.30 -22.09
N PRO A 103 38.57 -27.10 -21.51
CA PRO A 103 37.75 -25.88 -21.62
C PRO A 103 38.33 -24.80 -22.56
N HIS A 104 37.44 -24.03 -23.20
CA HIS A 104 37.64 -22.65 -23.72
C HIS A 104 36.24 -22.02 -23.68
N GLY A 105 35.92 -20.96 -22.94
CA GLY A 105 36.67 -19.71 -22.78
C GLY A 105 35.93 -18.61 -23.53
N LEU A 106 34.87 -18.02 -22.97
CA LEU A 106 34.44 -16.67 -23.33
C LEU A 106 33.64 -15.99 -22.20
N VAL A 107 33.96 -14.71 -22.02
CA VAL A 107 33.70 -13.80 -20.90
C VAL A 107 32.38 -13.02 -21.16
N PRO A 108 31.66 -12.53 -20.14
CA PRO A 108 30.33 -11.95 -20.31
C PRO A 108 30.35 -10.50 -20.81
N ALA A 109 29.40 -10.15 -21.67
CA ALA A 109 29.13 -8.79 -22.16
C ALA A 109 27.62 -8.69 -22.45
N ALA A 110 26.92 -7.58 -22.29
CA ALA A 110 27.17 -6.29 -21.67
C ALA A 110 25.79 -5.62 -21.56
N ARG A 111 25.77 -4.59 -20.71
CA ARG A 111 24.68 -3.67 -20.42
C ARG A 111 23.88 -3.25 -21.66
N ARG A 112 22.56 -3.11 -21.50
CA ARG A 112 21.78 -2.15 -22.30
C ARG A 112 21.01 -1.20 -21.38
N ALA A 113 21.55 0.01 -21.31
CA ALA A 113 20.85 1.21 -20.91
C ALA A 113 19.92 1.65 -22.05
N MET A 114 18.69 2.04 -21.72
CA MET A 114 17.85 2.85 -22.60
C MET A 114 17.90 4.27 -22.07
N GLY A 115 18.51 5.15 -22.86
CA GLY A 115 18.54 6.58 -22.62
C GLY A 115 17.34 7.30 -23.23
N ARG A 116 17.20 8.56 -22.78
CA ARG A 116 16.68 9.79 -23.42
C ARG A 116 15.91 10.58 -22.35
N LEU A 117 16.58 11.51 -21.67
CA LEU A 117 16.86 12.91 -22.06
C LEU A 117 15.58 13.77 -22.10
N ILE A 118 15.53 14.71 -21.14
CA ILE A 118 14.55 15.78 -20.85
C ILE A 118 14.63 16.90 -21.94
N PRO A 119 13.70 17.87 -22.04
CA PRO A 119 13.78 19.08 -21.20
C PRO A 119 12.44 19.71 -20.76
N HIS A 120 12.51 20.44 -19.65
CA HIS A 120 11.49 21.33 -19.11
C HIS A 120 11.34 22.59 -19.98
N GLY A 121 10.10 23.02 -20.21
CA GLY A 121 9.77 24.32 -20.81
C GLY A 121 9.03 25.19 -19.80
N HIS A 122 9.75 26.12 -19.19
CA HIS A 122 9.20 27.31 -18.54
C HIS A 122 9.05 28.40 -19.62
N LYS A 123 7.94 29.16 -19.60
CA LYS A 123 7.89 30.47 -20.22
C LYS A 123 7.10 31.43 -19.31
N PRO A 124 7.60 32.65 -19.08
CA PRO A 124 6.90 33.70 -18.34
C PRO A 124 6.01 34.54 -19.25
N ASP A 125 5.02 35.20 -18.64
CA ASP A 125 4.59 36.58 -18.89
C ASP A 125 4.11 37.19 -17.56
#